data_AF-A0A819GDW8-F1
#
_entry.id   AF-A0A819GDW8-F1
#
_cell.length_a   1.000
_cell.length_b   1.000
_cell.length_c   1.000
_cell.angle_alpha   90.00
_cell.angle_beta   90.00
_cell.angle_gamma   90.00
#
_symmetry.space_group_name_H-M   'P 1'
#
loop_
_entity.id
_entity.type
_entity.pdbx_description
1 polymer ?
#
loop_
_entity_poly.entity_id
_entity_poly.type
_entity_poly.pdbx_seq_one_letter_code
_entity_poly.pdbx_strand_id
1 'polypeptide(L)'
;MTQFVGNFPNITELTLSKSFDVLRDSMITNLNCIIPLKQLTKLTLGCHRFSFEQLIKLLQYAQNVHTLKLDSILFYRTDSNSIQRNEIFRIVSNTNNVKNITIRKELTLDKIQLFTILFSRIQYLTINLYKEALEPIARFLLSKPNDNTRHLALLCISK
;
A
#
# COMPACT_ATOMS: atom_id res chain seq x y z
N MET A 1 -26.99 -12.91 14.38
CA MET A 1 -25.84 -12.55 13.52
C MET A 1 -25.19 -13.84 13.06
N THR A 2 -25.40 -14.23 11.82
CA THR A 2 -24.77 -15.41 11.22
C THR A 2 -23.27 -15.16 11.04
N GLN A 3 -22.44 -16.03 11.60
CA GLN A 3 -20.99 -16.01 11.45
C GLN A 3 -20.63 -16.38 10.00
N PHE A 4 -20.24 -15.39 9.20
CA PHE A 4 -19.68 -15.59 7.85
C PHE A 4 -18.18 -15.92 7.86
N VAL A 5 -17.65 -16.33 9.02
CA VAL A 5 -16.22 -16.53 9.24
C VAL A 5 -15.73 -17.70 8.41
N GLY A 6 -14.89 -17.40 7.42
CA GLY A 6 -14.19 -18.42 6.64
C GLY A 6 -14.99 -18.98 5.47
N ASN A 7 -15.98 -18.25 4.94
CA ASN A 7 -16.71 -18.67 3.74
C ASN A 7 -15.80 -18.87 2.51
N PHE A 8 -14.60 -18.32 2.55
CA PHE A 8 -13.64 -18.40 1.46
C PHE A 8 -12.22 -18.71 1.97
N PRO A 9 -11.97 -19.94 2.45
CA PRO A 9 -10.74 -20.29 3.14
C PRO A 9 -9.51 -20.37 2.22
N ASN A 10 -9.69 -20.40 0.90
CA ASN A 10 -8.60 -20.53 -0.07
C ASN A 10 -8.32 -19.23 -0.86
N ILE A 11 -8.97 -18.11 -0.52
CA ILE A 11 -8.73 -16.84 -1.22
C ILE A 11 -7.34 -16.32 -0.92
N THR A 12 -6.52 -16.14 -1.95
CA THR A 12 -5.20 -15.50 -1.87
C THR A 12 -5.17 -14.13 -2.54
N GLU A 13 -6.20 -13.79 -3.32
CA GLU A 13 -6.29 -12.52 -4.04
C GLU A 13 -7.56 -11.77 -3.67
N LEU A 14 -7.42 -10.49 -3.30
CA LEU A 14 -8.55 -9.61 -3.04
C LEU A 14 -8.49 -8.40 -3.98
N THR A 15 -9.61 -8.16 -4.67
CA THR A 15 -9.81 -6.94 -5.45
C THR A 15 -10.99 -6.16 -4.88
N LEU A 16 -10.70 -4.96 -4.40
CA LEU A 16 -11.70 -3.97 -3.98
C LEU A 16 -11.78 -2.93 -5.09
N SER A 17 -12.93 -2.84 -5.76
CA SER A 17 -13.15 -1.92 -6.87
C SER A 17 -14.35 -1.02 -6.62
N LYS A 18 -14.41 0.12 -7.32
CA LYS A 18 -15.47 1.14 -7.22
C LYS A 18 -15.43 1.93 -5.90
N SER A 19 -16.42 2.80 -5.71
CA SER A 19 -16.52 3.68 -4.56
C SER A 19 -16.97 2.91 -3.31
N PHE A 20 -16.18 2.95 -2.24
CA PHE A 20 -16.59 2.55 -0.90
C PHE A 20 -16.81 3.81 -0.07
N ASP A 21 -18.08 4.17 0.20
CA ASP A 21 -18.42 5.15 1.23
C ASP A 21 -18.63 4.43 2.56
N VAL A 22 -17.55 3.86 3.10
CA VAL A 22 -17.60 3.10 4.37
C VAL A 22 -16.78 3.82 5.43
N LEU A 23 -17.34 3.94 6.64
CA LEU A 23 -16.67 4.49 7.81
C LEU A 23 -15.38 3.70 8.09
N ARG A 24 -14.28 4.45 8.29
CA ARG A 24 -12.88 3.98 8.15
C ARG A 24 -12.53 2.71 8.91
N ASP A 25 -13.16 2.45 10.06
CA ASP A 25 -12.81 1.33 10.95
C ASP A 25 -13.69 0.09 10.78
N SER A 26 -14.90 0.25 10.23
CA SER A 26 -15.86 -0.85 10.13
C SER A 26 -15.54 -1.82 8.98
N MET A 27 -14.96 -1.31 7.90
CA MET A 27 -14.70 -2.10 6.69
C MET A 27 -13.71 -3.24 6.94
N ILE A 28 -12.60 -2.95 7.61
CA ILE A 28 -11.50 -3.91 7.75
C ILE A 28 -11.89 -5.05 8.70
N THR A 29 -12.55 -4.72 9.80
CA THR A 29 -13.11 -5.70 10.74
C THR A 29 -14.12 -6.62 10.02
N ASN A 30 -15.04 -6.03 9.25
CA ASN A 30 -16.03 -6.80 8.50
C ASN A 30 -15.37 -7.69 7.42
N LEU A 31 -14.36 -7.19 6.72
CA LEU A 31 -13.63 -7.97 5.71
C LEU A 31 -12.90 -9.16 6.33
N ASN A 32 -12.24 -8.96 7.47
CA ASN A 32 -11.51 -10.03 8.16
C ASN A 32 -12.44 -11.12 8.71
N CYS A 33 -13.71 -10.78 8.96
CA CYS A 33 -14.73 -11.75 9.33
C CYS A 33 -15.29 -12.54 8.14
N ILE A 34 -15.05 -12.14 6.90
CA ILE A 34 -15.57 -12.82 5.69
C ILE A 34 -14.45 -13.59 4.99
N ILE A 35 -13.28 -12.98 4.90
CA ILE A 35 -12.11 -13.48 4.19
C ILE A 35 -10.94 -13.49 5.19
N PRO A 36 -10.18 -14.59 5.30
CA PRO A 36 -8.98 -14.58 6.12
C PRO A 36 -7.95 -13.65 5.47
N LEU A 37 -7.75 -12.43 5.99
CA LEU A 37 -6.85 -11.47 5.34
C LEU A 37 -5.38 -11.92 5.37
N LYS A 38 -5.02 -12.74 6.37
CA LYS A 38 -3.66 -13.22 6.58
C LYS A 38 -3.12 -14.06 5.40
N GLN A 39 -3.96 -14.75 4.64
CA GLN A 39 -3.54 -15.59 3.50
C GLN A 39 -3.48 -14.83 2.17
N LEU A 40 -3.91 -13.55 2.15
CA LEU A 40 -3.82 -12.75 0.94
C LEU A 40 -2.36 -12.57 0.54
N THR A 41 -2.06 -12.91 -0.70
CA THR A 41 -0.76 -12.68 -1.35
C THR A 41 -0.81 -11.50 -2.31
N LYS A 42 -2.01 -11.14 -2.78
CA LYS A 42 -2.24 -10.04 -3.72
C LYS A 42 -3.44 -9.21 -3.32
N LEU A 43 -3.24 -7.90 -3.30
CA LEU A 43 -4.26 -6.92 -2.98
C LEU A 43 -4.35 -5.89 -4.10
N THR A 44 -5.54 -5.72 -4.66
CA THR A 44 -5.84 -4.70 -5.67
C THR A 44 -6.90 -3.75 -5.15
N LEU A 45 -6.58 -2.47 -5.06
CA LEU A 45 -7.47 -1.39 -4.61
C LEU A 45 -7.74 -0.43 -5.78
N GLY A 46 -8.82 -0.69 -6.50
CA GLY A 46 -9.36 0.14 -7.57
C GLY A 46 -10.36 1.19 -7.08
N CYS A 47 -10.16 1.71 -5.87
CA CYS A 47 -11.09 2.60 -5.20
C CYS A 47 -10.49 4.01 -5.10
N HIS A 48 -11.15 5.01 -5.69
CA HIS A 48 -10.58 6.38 -5.76
C HIS A 48 -10.52 7.13 -4.42
N ARG A 49 -11.27 6.67 -3.43
CA ARG A 49 -11.39 7.30 -2.10
C ARG A 49 -10.71 6.53 -0.97
N PHE A 50 -9.93 5.50 -1.30
CA PHE A 50 -9.25 4.72 -0.28
C PHE A 50 -8.10 5.52 0.33
N SER A 51 -8.11 5.70 1.65
CA SER A 51 -7.10 6.50 2.33
C SER A 51 -5.84 5.71 2.66
N PHE A 52 -4.72 6.41 2.80
CA PHE A 52 -3.46 5.81 3.20
C PHE A 52 -3.53 5.14 4.58
N GLU A 53 -4.27 5.72 5.52
CA GLU A 53 -4.50 5.16 6.85
C GLU A 53 -5.33 3.86 6.79
N GLN A 54 -6.33 3.80 5.89
CA GLN A 54 -7.08 2.56 5.65
C GLN A 54 -6.18 1.47 5.06
N LEU A 55 -5.26 1.84 4.17
CA LEU A 55 -4.27 0.91 3.61
C LEU A 55 -3.38 0.33 4.70
N ILE A 56 -2.84 1.18 5.58
CA ILE A 56 -2.00 0.73 6.70
C ILE A 56 -2.79 -0.24 7.60
N LYS A 57 -4.01 0.12 8.01
CA LYS A 57 -4.85 -0.75 8.84
C LYS A 57 -5.17 -2.08 8.14
N LEU A 58 -5.40 -2.07 6.83
CA LEU A 58 -5.67 -3.29 6.08
C LEU A 58 -4.43 -4.21 6.04
N LEU A 59 -3.26 -3.63 5.79
CA LEU A 59 -1.99 -4.35 5.74
C LEU A 59 -1.58 -4.92 7.10
N GLN A 60 -2.06 -4.35 8.22
CA GLN A 60 -1.85 -4.92 9.55
C GLN A 60 -2.36 -6.37 9.64
N TYR A 61 -3.47 -6.67 8.95
CA TYR A 61 -4.10 -8.00 8.92
C TYR A 61 -3.68 -8.83 7.70
N ALA A 62 -3.15 -8.19 6.65
CA ALA A 62 -2.77 -8.81 5.38
C ALA A 62 -1.24 -8.90 5.19
N GLN A 63 -0.54 -9.44 6.20
CA GLN A 63 0.93 -9.41 6.26
C GLN A 63 1.63 -10.24 5.16
N ASN A 64 0.94 -11.24 4.60
CA ASN A 64 1.47 -12.08 3.52
C ASN A 64 1.26 -11.48 2.13
N VAL A 65 0.76 -10.24 2.02
CA VAL A 65 0.63 -9.58 0.72
C VAL A 65 2.02 -9.28 0.18
N HIS A 66 2.30 -9.79 -1.01
CA HIS A 66 3.53 -9.56 -1.76
C HIS A 66 3.33 -8.57 -2.91
N THR A 67 2.09 -8.51 -3.43
CA THR A 67 1.73 -7.64 -4.56
C THR A 67 0.60 -6.70 -4.18
N LEU A 68 0.86 -5.40 -4.30
CA LEU A 68 -0.09 -4.32 -4.06
C LEU A 68 -0.32 -3.53 -5.34
N LYS A 69 -1.58 -3.43 -5.78
CA LYS A 69 -1.98 -2.60 -6.91
C LYS A 69 -2.98 -1.55 -6.43
N LEU A 70 -2.68 -0.29 -6.71
CA LEU A 70 -3.50 0.86 -6.33
C LEU A 70 -3.85 1.65 -7.59
N ASP A 71 -5.13 1.96 -7.79
CA ASP A 71 -5.50 2.95 -8.82
C ASP A 71 -5.10 4.35 -8.36
N SER A 72 -5.46 4.70 -7.13
CA SER A 72 -5.05 5.93 -6.46
C SER A 72 -5.08 5.76 -4.95
N ILE A 73 -4.42 6.65 -4.23
CA ILE A 73 -4.45 6.68 -2.77
C ILE A 73 -4.66 8.11 -2.28
N LEU A 74 -5.57 8.28 -1.32
CA LEU A 74 -5.81 9.58 -0.69
C LEU A 74 -4.89 9.74 0.52
N PHE A 75 -4.15 10.84 0.52
CA PHE A 75 -3.43 11.33 1.68
C PHE A 75 -4.23 12.49 2.24
N TYR A 76 -4.77 12.35 3.46
CA TYR A 76 -5.34 13.49 4.16
C TYR A 76 -4.22 14.48 4.54
N ARG A 77 -4.58 15.71 4.94
CA ARG A 77 -3.64 16.80 5.31
C ARG A 77 -2.81 16.53 6.58
N THR A 78 -2.52 15.26 6.85
CA THR A 78 -1.61 14.81 7.89
C THR A 78 -0.21 14.89 7.31
N ASP A 79 0.70 15.57 7.99
CA ASP A 79 2.10 15.62 7.57
C ASP A 79 2.75 14.22 7.69
N SER A 80 3.75 13.96 6.84
CA SER A 80 4.43 12.66 6.79
C SER A 80 5.06 12.24 8.13
N ASN A 81 5.46 13.19 8.98
CA ASN A 81 6.08 12.90 10.27
C ASN A 81 5.04 12.39 11.27
N SER A 82 3.85 13.01 11.29
CA SER A 82 2.72 12.55 12.09
C SER A 82 2.28 11.14 11.71
N ILE A 83 2.28 10.80 10.42
CA ILE A 83 1.97 9.43 9.95
C ILE A 83 3.02 8.43 10.43
N GLN A 84 4.31 8.77 10.34
CA GLN A 84 5.41 7.86 10.73
C GLN A 84 5.47 7.59 12.24
N ARG A 85 4.96 8.50 13.07
CA ARG A 85 4.83 8.30 14.52
C ARG A 85 3.70 7.35 14.91
N ASN A 86 2.77 7.05 13.99
CA ASN A 86 1.68 6.13 14.24
C ASN A 86 2.20 4.71 14.51
N GLU A 87 1.71 4.09 15.58
CA GLU A 87 2.14 2.73 15.98
C GLU A 87 1.83 1.68 14.91
N ILE A 88 0.63 1.75 14.31
CA ILE A 88 0.22 0.84 13.24
C ILE A 88 1.15 1.00 12.03
N PHE A 89 1.52 2.24 11.68
CA PHE A 89 2.49 2.49 10.60
C PHE A 89 3.82 1.77 10.88
N ARG A 90 4.37 1.91 12.10
CA ARG A 90 5.65 1.28 12.47
C ARG A 90 5.55 -0.25 12.47
N ILE A 91 4.44 -0.81 12.94
CA ILE A 91 4.21 -2.25 12.91
C ILE A 91 4.17 -2.72 11.45
N VAL A 92 3.35 -2.09 10.62
CA VAL A 92 3.19 -2.47 9.22
C VAL A 92 4.51 -2.32 8.46
N SER A 93 5.26 -1.23 8.65
CA SER A 93 6.53 -1.00 7.93
C SER A 93 7.58 -2.09 8.18
N ASN A 94 7.53 -2.71 9.36
CA ASN A 94 8.47 -3.75 9.77
C ASN A 94 7.98 -5.17 9.41
N THR A 95 6.66 -5.37 9.31
CA THR A 95 6.05 -6.70 9.19
C THR A 95 5.56 -7.03 7.78
N ASN A 96 5.24 -6.04 6.96
CA ASN A 96 4.71 -6.29 5.62
C ASN A 96 5.75 -6.93 4.69
N ASN A 97 5.27 -7.74 3.75
CA ASN A 97 6.09 -8.46 2.77
C ASN A 97 5.89 -7.95 1.33
N VAL A 98 5.39 -6.72 1.16
CA VAL A 98 5.07 -6.19 -0.16
C VAL A 98 6.37 -5.91 -0.92
N LYS A 99 6.51 -6.58 -2.06
CA LYS A 99 7.67 -6.46 -2.96
C LYS A 99 7.29 -5.77 -4.27
N ASN A 100 6.06 -5.96 -4.73
CA ASN A 100 5.56 -5.43 -5.99
C ASN A 100 4.50 -4.37 -5.72
N ILE A 101 4.76 -3.13 -6.15
CA ILE A 101 3.83 -2.03 -5.99
C ILE A 101 3.56 -1.41 -7.36
N THR A 102 2.28 -1.31 -7.70
CA THR A 102 1.80 -0.55 -8.85
C THR A 102 0.84 0.52 -8.38
N ILE A 103 1.10 1.77 -8.74
CA ILE A 103 0.23 2.91 -8.43
C ILE A 103 -0.05 3.64 -9.75
N ARG A 104 -1.31 3.59 -10.21
CA ARG A 104 -1.68 4.17 -11.50
C ARG A 104 -1.75 5.68 -11.47
N LYS A 105 -2.18 6.29 -10.36
CA LYS A 105 -2.24 7.74 -10.24
C LYS A 105 -0.87 8.32 -9.90
N GLU A 106 -0.66 9.55 -10.35
CA GLU A 106 0.56 10.31 -10.12
C GLU A 106 0.83 10.53 -8.64
N LEU A 107 2.10 10.40 -8.24
CA LEU A 107 2.57 10.66 -6.89
C LEU A 107 3.61 11.78 -6.87
N THR A 108 3.58 12.58 -5.80
CA THR A 108 4.63 13.54 -5.49
C THR A 108 5.81 12.85 -4.80
N LEU A 109 6.96 13.52 -4.79
CA LEU A 109 8.16 13.01 -4.12
C LEU A 109 7.89 12.66 -2.65
N ASP A 110 7.28 13.55 -1.88
CA ASP A 110 7.00 13.32 -0.45
C ASP A 110 6.19 12.05 -0.19
N LYS A 111 5.21 11.78 -1.06
CA LYS A 111 4.38 10.57 -0.98
C LYS A 111 5.22 9.33 -1.29
N ILE A 112 6.08 9.40 -2.30
CA ILE A 112 6.99 8.29 -2.64
C ILE A 112 7.97 8.03 -1.51
N GLN A 113 8.52 9.06 -0.88
CA GLN A 113 9.39 8.92 0.28
C GLN A 113 8.68 8.14 1.39
N LEU A 114 7.45 8.55 1.73
CA LEU A 114 6.63 7.86 2.73
C LEU A 114 6.33 6.40 2.34
N PHE A 115 6.02 6.14 1.06
CA PHE A 115 5.82 4.79 0.52
C PHE A 115 7.07 3.92 0.68
N THR A 116 8.26 4.44 0.36
CA THR A 116 9.51 3.66 0.52
C THR A 116 9.89 3.38 1.97
N ILE A 117 9.33 4.15 2.93
CA ILE A 117 9.48 3.86 4.37
C ILE A 117 8.51 2.75 4.77
N LEU A 118 7.25 2.85 4.33
CA LEU A 118 6.24 1.83 4.62
C LEU A 118 6.61 0.48 3.99
N PHE A 119 7.11 0.48 2.75
CA PHE A 119 7.43 -0.73 1.99
C PHE A 119 8.94 -0.90 1.89
N SER A 120 9.54 -1.22 3.02
CA SER A 120 10.99 -1.39 3.15
C SER A 120 11.57 -2.52 2.30
N ARG A 121 10.75 -3.46 1.82
CA ARG A 121 11.20 -4.64 1.03
C ARG A 121 10.85 -4.54 -0.45
N ILE A 122 10.57 -3.33 -0.94
CA ILE A 122 10.12 -3.12 -2.32
C ILE A 122 11.21 -3.54 -3.32
N GLN A 123 10.81 -4.31 -4.32
CA GLN A 123 11.66 -4.77 -5.42
C GLN A 123 11.20 -4.21 -6.77
N TYR A 124 9.88 -4.04 -6.94
CA TYR A 124 9.29 -3.57 -8.18
C TYR A 124 8.36 -2.40 -7.86
N LEU A 125 8.65 -1.23 -8.43
CA LEU A 125 7.83 -0.03 -8.29
C LEU A 125 7.40 0.43 -9.68
N THR A 126 6.09 0.46 -9.90
CA THR A 126 5.48 1.03 -11.10
C THR A 126 4.62 2.21 -10.69
N ILE A 127 4.99 3.40 -11.14
CA ILE A 127 4.30 4.66 -10.80
C ILE A 127 4.18 5.55 -12.03
N ASN A 128 3.09 6.32 -12.08
CA ASN A 128 2.97 7.43 -13.00
C ASN A 128 3.57 8.69 -12.37
N LEU A 129 4.29 9.48 -13.17
CA LEU A 129 4.96 10.69 -12.70
C LEU A 129 4.76 11.84 -13.67
N TYR A 130 4.64 13.05 -13.13
CA TYR A 130 4.84 14.26 -13.93
C TYR A 130 6.29 14.30 -14.44
N LYS A 131 6.48 14.78 -15.66
CA LYS A 131 7.80 14.90 -16.29
C LYS A 131 8.80 15.65 -15.40
N GLU A 132 8.35 16.70 -14.75
CA GLU A 132 9.16 17.55 -13.85
C GLU A 132 9.56 16.84 -12.55
N ALA A 133 8.77 15.85 -12.11
CA ALA A 133 9.05 15.09 -10.90
C ALA A 133 10.01 13.91 -11.14
N LEU A 134 10.28 13.55 -12.41
CA LEU A 134 11.10 12.41 -12.77
C LEU A 134 12.49 12.47 -12.16
N GLU A 135 13.22 13.56 -12.40
CA GLU A 135 14.60 13.72 -11.93
C GLU A 135 14.72 13.66 -10.40
N PRO A 136 13.96 14.44 -9.61
CA PRO A 136 14.08 14.39 -8.15
C PRO A 136 13.68 13.03 -7.56
N ILE A 137 12.69 12.35 -8.16
CA ILE A 137 12.26 11.02 -7.71
C ILE A 137 13.29 9.95 -8.06
N ALA A 138 13.80 9.95 -9.30
CA ALA A 138 14.85 9.04 -9.71
C ALA A 138 16.11 9.23 -8.85
N ARG A 139 16.51 10.48 -8.62
CA ARG A 139 17.63 10.80 -7.73
C ARG A 139 17.38 10.26 -6.32
N PHE A 140 16.21 10.49 -5.74
CA PHE A 140 15.86 9.96 -4.41
C PHE A 140 15.92 8.43 -4.35
N LEU A 141 15.33 7.73 -5.33
CA LEU A 141 15.29 6.28 -5.34
C LEU A 141 16.69 5.65 -5.52
N LEU A 142 17.55 6.27 -6.33
CA LEU A 142 18.90 5.79 -6.62
C LEU A 142 19.94 6.22 -5.57
N SER A 143 19.77 7.38 -4.93
CA SER A 143 20.75 7.92 -3.97
C SER A 143 20.64 7.32 -2.58
N LYS A 144 19.50 6.72 -2.23
CA LYS A 144 19.21 6.29 -0.87
C LYS A 144 20.12 5.10 -0.49
N PRO A 145 21.07 5.28 0.46
CA PRO A 145 21.99 4.22 0.92
C PRO A 145 21.29 3.32 1.95
N ASN A 146 19.97 3.18 1.86
CA ASN A 146 19.25 2.23 2.69
C ASN A 146 19.66 0.85 2.18
N ASP A 147 20.08 -0.05 3.07
CA ASP A 147 20.29 -1.47 2.72
C ASP A 147 19.10 -2.04 1.92
N ASN A 148 17.92 -1.46 2.17
CA ASN A 148 16.63 -1.80 1.58
C ASN A 148 16.27 -1.18 0.20
N THR A 149 16.88 -0.07 -0.23
CA THR A 149 16.59 0.54 -1.57
C THR A 149 17.57 0.14 -2.65
N ARG A 150 18.69 -0.50 -2.29
CA ARG A 150 19.53 -1.27 -3.23
C ARG A 150 18.81 -2.48 -3.84
N HIS A 151 17.55 -2.72 -3.46
CA HIS A 151 16.74 -3.85 -3.90
C HIS A 151 15.70 -3.50 -4.97
N LEU A 152 15.57 -2.24 -5.39
CA LEU A 152 14.66 -1.89 -6.48
C LEU A 152 15.21 -2.46 -7.81
N ALA A 153 14.80 -3.67 -8.14
CA ALA A 153 15.20 -4.40 -9.33
C ALA A 153 14.61 -3.78 -10.60
N LEU A 154 13.42 -3.16 -10.49
CA LEU A 154 12.74 -2.55 -11.62
C LEU A 154 11.97 -1.29 -11.19
N LEU A 155 12.22 -0.21 -11.93
CA LEU A 155 11.44 1.02 -11.88
C LEU A 155 10.75 1.21 -13.23
N CYS A 156 9.42 1.14 -13.24
CA CYS A 156 8.62 1.44 -14.43
C CYS A 156 7.95 2.80 -14.26
N ILE A 157 8.21 3.69 -15.21
CA ILE A 157 7.65 5.04 -15.22
C ILE A 157 6.80 5.15 -16.48
N SER A 158 5.49 5.24 -16.28
CA SER A 158 4.53 5.49 -17.35
C SER A 158 4.08 6.94 -17.35
N LYS A 159 3.74 7.41 -18.54
CA LYS A 159 3.32 8.78 -18.84
C LYS A 159 1.84 8.81 -19.15
#